data_AF-A0A544XJM4-F1
#
_entry.id   AF-A0A544XJM4-F1
#
_cell.length_a   1.000
_cell.length_b   1.000
_cell.length_c   1.000
_cell.angle_alpha   90.00
_cell.angle_beta   90.00
_cell.angle_gamma   90.00
#
_symmetry.space_group_name_H-M   'P 1'
#
loop_
_entity.id
_entity.type
_entity.pdbx_description
1 polymer ?
#
loop_
_entity_poly.entity_id
_entity_poly.type
_entity_poly.pdbx_seq_one_letter_code
_entity_poly.pdbx_strand_id
1 'polypeptide(L)'
;MHEFGIAEAVLEAVERRAKGRRVRRARVRAGALLRIAPQALDQAFCLASAGTVAEGAALDLVVEPVRLICRGCGHSALCADPLTICGLCGGIDIDSEGGDSLVLESVQLDPGATAEVSYVPGHSGRDRGDPARSD
;
A
#
# COMPACT_ATOMS: atom_id res chain seq x y z
N MET A 1 3.87 5.83 19.37
CA MET A 1 5.01 5.20 18.66
C MET A 1 4.60 3.97 17.86
N HIS A 2 3.66 3.13 18.36
CA HIS A 2 3.13 1.95 17.65
C HIS A 2 2.67 2.24 16.21
N GLU A 3 1.79 3.23 16.02
CA GLU A 3 1.24 3.56 14.70
C GLU A 3 2.25 4.23 13.78
N PHE A 4 3.25 4.92 14.35
CA PHE A 4 4.31 5.55 13.56
C PHE A 4 5.22 4.51 12.92
N GLY A 5 5.64 3.47 13.66
CA GLY A 5 6.42 2.37 13.09
C GLY A 5 5.66 1.60 12.01
N ILE A 6 4.34 1.44 12.16
CA ILE A 6 3.50 0.85 11.11
C ILE A 6 3.44 1.75 9.88
N ALA A 7 3.27 3.06 10.07
CA ALA A 7 3.25 4.02 8.98
C ALA A 7 4.56 4.04 8.19
N GLU A 8 5.71 3.99 8.86
CA GLU A 8 7.04 3.88 8.23
C GLU A 8 7.18 2.60 7.41
N ALA A 9 6.77 1.45 7.96
CA ALA A 9 6.82 0.18 7.25
C ALA A 9 5.92 0.16 6.00
N VAL A 10 4.72 0.76 6.11
CA VAL A 10 3.81 0.94 4.97
C VAL A 10 4.44 1.88 3.92
N LEU A 11 5.00 3.01 4.34
CA LEU A 11 5.64 3.97 3.45
C LEU A 11 6.80 3.32 2.68
N GLU A 12 7.68 2.57 3.34
CA GLU A 12 8.78 1.86 2.67
C GLU A 12 8.26 0.88 1.60
N ALA A 13 7.18 0.15 1.89
CA ALA A 13 6.54 -0.73 0.92
C ALA A 13 5.92 0.04 -0.25
N VAL A 14 5.29 1.19 0.02
CA VAL A 14 4.70 2.09 -0.99
C VAL A 14 5.79 2.64 -1.90
N GLU A 15 6.87 3.19 -1.36
CA GLU A 15 7.97 3.78 -2.13
C GLU A 15 8.64 2.77 -3.06
N ARG A 16 8.91 1.55 -2.55
CA ARG A 16 9.45 0.44 -3.36
C ARG A 16 8.54 0.10 -4.54
N ARG A 17 7.22 0.09 -4.33
CA ARG A 17 6.24 -0.21 -5.40
C ARG A 17 6.05 0.97 -6.35
N ALA A 18 6.14 2.19 -5.84
CA ALA A 18 6.01 3.42 -6.60
C ALA A 18 7.20 3.64 -7.55
N LYS A 19 8.41 3.22 -7.18
CA LYS A 19 9.65 3.39 -7.98
C LYS A 19 9.85 4.86 -8.39
N GLY A 20 9.72 5.77 -7.43
CA GLY A 20 9.91 7.21 -7.66
C GLY A 20 8.71 7.96 -8.27
N ARG A 21 7.63 7.27 -8.64
CA ARG A 21 6.41 7.91 -9.19
C ARG A 21 5.53 8.42 -8.05
N ARG A 22 4.87 9.57 -8.27
CA ARG A 22 3.91 10.13 -7.30
C ARG A 22 2.76 9.15 -7.03
N VAL A 23 2.42 9.00 -5.76
CA VAL A 23 1.36 8.12 -5.26
C VAL A 23 0.18 8.99 -4.84
N ARG A 24 -1.04 8.63 -5.26
CA ARG A 24 -2.28 9.30 -4.81
C ARG A 24 -2.98 8.56 -3.69
N ARG A 25 -2.88 7.24 -3.70
CA ARG A 25 -3.59 6.37 -2.77
C ARG A 25 -2.85 5.07 -2.57
N ALA A 26 -2.79 4.61 -1.33
CA ALA A 26 -2.34 3.27 -0.97
C ALA A 26 -3.45 2.57 -0.21
N ARG A 27 -3.51 1.24 -0.33
CA ARG A 27 -4.49 0.41 0.40
C ARG A 27 -3.77 -0.68 1.16
N VAL A 28 -4.06 -0.80 2.44
CA VAL A 28 -3.43 -1.73 3.35
C VAL A 28 -4.49 -2.58 4.04
N ARG A 29 -4.25 -3.89 4.12
CA ARG A 29 -4.99 -4.82 4.96
C ARG A 29 -4.18 -5.08 6.22
N ALA A 30 -4.82 -4.98 7.37
CA ALA A 30 -4.20 -5.20 8.66
C ALA A 30 -5.06 -6.12 9.50
N GLY A 31 -4.46 -7.12 10.12
CA GLY A 31 -5.16 -7.99 11.04
C GLY A 31 -5.54 -7.28 12.34
N ALA A 32 -6.66 -7.70 12.94
CA ALA A 32 -7.21 -7.12 14.16
C ALA A 32 -6.27 -7.15 15.38
N LEU A 33 -5.35 -8.11 15.47
CA LEU A 33 -4.35 -8.19 16.56
C LEU A 33 -3.28 -7.10 16.48
N LEU A 34 -3.13 -6.42 15.34
CA LEU A 34 -2.27 -5.24 15.23
C LEU A 34 -2.87 -4.02 15.93
N ARG A 35 -4.17 -4.07 16.29
CA ARG A 35 -4.90 -3.03 17.05
C ARG A 35 -4.68 -1.61 16.54
N ILE A 36 -4.66 -1.47 15.21
CA ILE A 36 -4.40 -0.19 14.57
C ILE A 36 -5.58 0.75 14.81
N ALA A 37 -5.31 1.89 15.44
CA ALA A 37 -6.25 2.99 15.49
C ALA A 37 -6.24 3.74 14.14
N PRO A 38 -7.34 3.70 13.33
CA PRO A 38 -7.31 4.21 11.95
C PRO A 38 -6.91 5.69 11.84
N GLN A 39 -7.46 6.53 12.72
CA GLN A 39 -7.15 7.96 12.74
C GLN A 39 -5.68 8.23 13.10
N ALA A 40 -5.12 7.45 14.03
CA ALA A 40 -3.72 7.60 14.43
C ALA A 40 -2.76 7.11 13.33
N LEU A 41 -3.12 6.04 12.61
CA LEU A 41 -2.35 5.58 11.45
C LEU A 41 -2.36 6.62 10.32
N ASP A 42 -3.51 7.22 10.03
CA ASP A 42 -3.62 8.26 8.99
C ASP A 42 -2.74 9.48 9.30
N GLN A 43 -2.79 9.95 10.55
CA GLN A 43 -1.92 11.04 11.03
C GLN A 43 -0.43 10.67 10.97
N ALA A 44 -0.09 9.46 11.43
CA ALA A 44 1.27 8.96 11.40
C ALA A 44 1.82 8.83 9.97
N PHE A 45 0.99 8.34 9.03
CA PHE A 45 1.34 8.22 7.62
C PHE A 45 1.50 9.59 6.96
N CYS A 46 0.62 10.55 7.26
CA CYS A 46 0.76 11.93 6.79
C CYS A 46 2.09 12.55 7.24
N LEU A 47 2.49 12.32 8.49
CA LEU A 47 3.77 12.81 9.01
C LEU A 47 4.97 12.10 8.39
N ALA A 48 4.94 10.76 8.32
CA ALA A 48 6.04 9.96 7.77
C ALA A 48 6.27 10.21 6.26
N SER A 49 5.19 10.44 5.50
CA SER A 49 5.25 10.62 4.04
C SER A 49 5.63 12.03 3.59
N ALA A 50 5.77 13.00 4.50
CA ALA A 50 6.15 14.36 4.16
C ALA A 50 7.50 14.42 3.43
N GLY A 51 7.56 15.10 2.29
CA GLY A 51 8.76 15.18 1.45
C GLY A 51 9.02 13.95 0.57
N THR A 52 8.16 12.94 0.59
CA THR A 52 8.31 11.70 -0.19
C THR A 52 7.41 11.65 -1.42
N VAL A 53 7.51 10.58 -2.22
CA VAL A 53 6.61 10.34 -3.36
C VAL A 53 5.15 10.09 -2.96
N ALA A 54 4.91 9.75 -1.69
CA ALA A 54 3.59 9.51 -1.12
C ALA A 54 3.05 10.69 -0.29
N GLU A 55 3.74 11.84 -0.28
CA GLU A 55 3.23 13.05 0.35
C GLU A 55 1.84 13.39 -0.18
N GLY A 56 0.88 13.55 0.74
CA GLY A 56 -0.52 13.83 0.41
C GLY A 56 -1.33 12.64 -0.14
N ALA A 57 -0.75 11.43 -0.17
CA ALA A 57 -1.48 10.23 -0.58
C ALA A 57 -2.51 9.82 0.48
N ALA A 58 -3.70 9.39 0.04
CA ALA A 58 -4.69 8.78 0.92
C ALA A 58 -4.30 7.35 1.30
N LEU A 59 -4.44 6.98 2.57
CA LEU A 59 -4.21 5.62 3.05
C LEU A 59 -5.53 4.94 3.43
N ASP A 60 -5.94 3.97 2.63
CA ASP A 60 -7.11 3.14 2.92
C ASP A 60 -6.71 1.96 3.81
N LEU A 61 -7.28 1.89 5.01
CA LEU A 61 -7.09 0.77 5.94
C LEU A 61 -8.30 -0.18 5.90
N VAL A 62 -8.03 -1.46 5.70
CA VAL A 62 -9.01 -2.55 5.86
C VAL A 62 -8.56 -3.43 7.03
N VAL A 63 -9.40 -3.52 8.07
CA VAL A 63 -9.12 -4.40 9.21
C VAL A 63 -9.70 -5.78 8.96
N GLU A 64 -8.85 -6.81 9.04
CA GLU A 64 -9.24 -8.21 8.92
C GLU A 64 -9.49 -8.81 10.30
N PRO A 65 -10.65 -9.43 10.54
CA PRO A 65 -10.95 -10.03 11.84
C PRO A 65 -10.01 -11.22 12.10
N VAL A 66 -9.66 -11.40 13.37
CA VAL A 66 -8.98 -12.61 13.84
C VAL A 66 -10.00 -13.71 14.09
N ARG A 67 -9.63 -14.97 13.85
CA ARG A 67 -10.41 -16.11 14.33
C ARG A 67 -9.94 -16.50 15.72
N LEU A 68 -10.83 -16.44 16.70
CA LEU A 68 -10.57 -16.90 18.07
C LEU A 68 -11.18 -18.28 18.28
N ILE A 69 -10.49 -19.14 19.02
CA ILE A 69 -10.91 -20.51 19.33
C ILE A 69 -10.72 -20.75 20.83
N CYS A 70 -11.80 -21.02 21.57
CA CYS A 70 -11.72 -21.35 22.98
C CYS A 70 -11.31 -22.82 23.17
N ARG A 71 -10.23 -23.07 23.89
CA ARG A 71 -9.79 -24.44 24.20
C ARG A 71 -10.68 -25.16 25.21
N GLY A 72 -11.36 -24.40 26.08
CA GLY A 72 -12.24 -24.97 27.11
C GLY A 72 -13.58 -25.49 26.61
N CYS A 73 -14.19 -24.84 25.61
CA CYS A 73 -15.51 -25.24 25.08
C CYS A 73 -15.54 -25.48 23.56
N GLY A 74 -14.43 -25.25 22.85
CA GLY A 74 -14.34 -25.40 21.39
C GLY A 74 -15.03 -24.30 20.58
N HIS A 75 -15.61 -23.29 21.22
CA HIS A 75 -16.29 -22.20 20.50
C HIS A 75 -15.30 -21.41 19.64
N SER A 76 -15.67 -21.11 18.40
CA SER A 76 -14.89 -20.27 17.50
C SER A 76 -15.70 -19.10 16.93
N ALA A 77 -15.06 -17.95 16.80
CA ALA A 77 -15.69 -16.73 16.30
C ALA A 77 -14.68 -15.85 15.54
N LEU A 78 -15.18 -15.05 14.60
CA LEU A 78 -14.42 -13.97 13.97
C LEU A 78 -14.62 -12.69 14.78
N CYS A 79 -13.52 -12.02 15.14
CA CYS A 79 -13.53 -10.84 15.99
C CYS A 79 -12.69 -9.72 15.37
N ALA A 80 -13.31 -8.56 15.17
CA ALA A 80 -12.60 -7.34 14.76
C ALA A 80 -11.96 -6.61 15.96
N ASP A 81 -12.52 -6.77 17.15
CA ASP A 81 -11.94 -6.31 18.42
C ASP A 81 -11.87 -7.51 19.39
N PRO A 82 -10.78 -8.30 19.34
CA PRO A 82 -10.67 -9.52 20.11
C PRO A 82 -10.50 -9.25 21.61
N LEU A 83 -11.28 -9.97 22.41
CA LEU A 83 -11.15 -10.03 23.87
C LEU A 83 -10.49 -11.35 24.28
N THR A 84 -9.82 -11.36 25.43
CA THR A 84 -9.17 -12.55 26.00
C THR A 84 -10.13 -13.45 26.79
N ILE A 85 -11.44 -13.39 26.49
CA ILE A 85 -12.49 -14.12 27.19
C ILE A 85 -13.46 -14.72 26.16
N CYS A 86 -13.80 -16.00 26.33
CA CYS A 86 -14.80 -16.67 25.53
C CYS A 86 -16.20 -16.10 25.82
N GLY A 87 -16.87 -15.57 24.80
CA GLY A 87 -18.24 -15.07 24.93
C GLY A 87 -19.29 -16.13 25.22
N LEU A 88 -18.96 -17.43 25.12
CA LEU A 88 -19.89 -18.53 25.37
C LEU A 88 -19.75 -19.14 26.77
N CYS A 89 -18.53 -19.51 27.18
CA CYS A 89 -18.30 -20.19 28.46
C CYS A 89 -17.55 -19.36 29.52
N GLY A 90 -17.07 -18.16 29.17
CA GLY A 90 -16.25 -17.33 30.06
C GLY A 90 -14.81 -17.81 30.26
N GLY A 91 -14.38 -18.87 29.57
CA GLY A 91 -12.99 -19.35 29.60
C GLY A 91 -12.00 -18.35 29.01
N ILE A 92 -10.77 -18.36 29.52
CA ILE A 92 -9.69 -17.43 29.12
C ILE A 92 -8.59 -18.09 28.28
N ASP A 93 -8.64 -19.42 28.12
CA ASP A 93 -7.71 -20.17 27.28
C ASP A 93 -8.20 -20.11 25.82
N ILE A 94 -7.72 -19.08 25.10
CA ILE A 94 -8.14 -18.72 23.75
C ILE A 94 -6.94 -18.78 22.80
N ASP A 95 -7.06 -19.58 21.75
CA ASP A 95 -6.17 -19.56 20.59
C ASP A 95 -6.65 -18.53 19.56
N SER A 96 -5.69 -18.02 18.77
CA SER A 96 -5.95 -17.12 17.65
C SER A 96 -5.35 -17.69 16.36
N GLU A 97 -6.12 -17.65 15.28
CA GLU A 97 -5.66 -17.94 13.93
C GLU A 97 -5.72 -16.67 13.07
N GLY A 98 -4.58 -16.27 12.53
CA GLY A 98 -4.40 -15.04 11.75
C GLY A 98 -4.58 -13.77 12.58
N GLY A 99 -4.85 -12.65 11.91
CA GLY A 99 -5.11 -11.37 12.55
C GLY A 99 -3.86 -10.58 12.94
N ASP A 100 -2.66 -11.05 12.63
CA ASP A 100 -1.37 -10.39 12.89
C ASP A 100 -0.67 -9.89 11.61
N SER A 101 -1.30 -10.06 10.44
CA SER A 101 -0.76 -9.69 9.13
C SER A 101 -0.88 -8.19 8.85
N LEU A 102 0.11 -7.65 8.11
CA LEU A 102 0.06 -6.32 7.51
C LEU A 102 0.45 -6.43 6.04
N VAL A 103 -0.45 -6.07 5.13
CA VAL A 103 -0.29 -6.29 3.69
C VAL A 103 -0.63 -5.03 2.91
N LEU A 104 0.33 -4.53 2.12
CA LEU A 104 0.08 -3.50 1.12
C LEU A 104 -0.66 -4.12 -0.07
N GLU A 105 -1.97 -3.91 -0.14
CA GLU A 105 -2.86 -4.49 -1.15
C GLU A 105 -2.71 -3.79 -2.50
N SER A 106 -2.66 -2.45 -2.52
CA SER A 106 -2.51 -1.70 -3.77
C SER A 106 -1.87 -0.32 -3.57
N VAL A 107 -1.31 0.20 -4.67
CA VAL A 107 -0.74 1.55 -4.79
C VAL A 107 -1.23 2.14 -6.09
N GLN A 108 -1.91 3.28 -6.00
CA GLN A 108 -2.38 4.06 -7.14
C GLN A 108 -1.43 5.22 -7.38
N LEU A 109 -0.93 5.31 -8.61
CA LEU A 109 0.00 6.33 -9.02
C LEU A 109 -0.73 7.49 -9.69
N ASP A 110 -0.11 8.66 -9.68
CA ASP A 110 -0.52 9.74 -10.57
C ASP A 110 -0.52 9.22 -12.02
N PRO A 111 -1.62 9.38 -12.78
CA PRO A 111 -1.54 9.34 -14.22
C PRO A 111 -0.61 10.49 -14.60
N GLY A 112 0.63 10.16 -14.93
CA GLY A 112 1.67 11.15 -15.15
C GLY A 112 1.22 12.23 -16.12
N ALA A 113 1.74 13.45 -15.94
CA ALA A 113 1.74 14.45 -17.00
C ALA A 113 2.20 13.74 -18.28
N THR A 114 1.30 13.66 -19.27
CA THR A 114 1.60 13.11 -20.59
C THR A 114 2.87 13.77 -21.09
N ALA A 115 3.89 12.97 -21.37
CA ALA A 115 5.13 13.45 -21.97
C ALA A 115 4.75 14.33 -23.17
N GLU A 116 5.23 15.58 -23.20
CA GLU A 116 5.07 16.43 -24.37
C GLU A 116 5.65 15.69 -25.57
N VAL A 117 4.80 15.41 -26.55
CA VAL A 117 5.20 14.78 -27.81
C VAL A 117 6.09 15.78 -28.53
N SER A 118 7.41 15.62 -28.42
CA SER A 118 8.35 16.41 -29.22
C SER A 118 8.36 15.86 -30.64
N TYR A 119 7.89 16.68 -31.57
CA TYR A 119 8.00 16.38 -33.00
C TYR A 119 9.48 16.41 -33.39
N VAL A 120 10.01 15.28 -33.85
CA VAL A 120 11.35 15.18 -34.43
C VAL A 120 11.22 15.26 -35.95
N PRO A 121 11.70 16.34 -36.61
CA PRO A 121 11.65 16.43 -38.06
C PRO A 121 12.47 15.31 -38.71
N GLY A 122 11.82 14.51 -39.54
CA GLY A 122 12.49 13.53 -40.40
C GLY A 122 13.24 14.27 -41.50
N HIS A 123 14.56 14.37 -41.38
CA HIS A 123 15.41 14.85 -42.46
C HIS A 123 15.47 13.77 -43.53
N SER A 124 14.59 13.86 -44.54
CA SER A 124 14.73 13.09 -45.76
C SER A 124 15.87 13.72 -46.58
N GLY A 125 17.11 13.46 -46.18
CA GLY A 125 18.28 13.73 -46.99
C GLY A 125 18.16 12.93 -48.27
N ARG A 126 17.55 13.52 -49.31
CA ARG A 126 17.69 13.01 -50.67
C ARG A 126 19.12 13.27 -51.09
N ASP A 127 19.93 12.23 -50.90
CA ASP A 127 21.02 11.92 -51.79
C ASP A 127 20.49 11.98 -53.22
N ARG A 128 20.83 13.05 -53.94
CA ARG A 128 20.62 13.13 -55.37
C ARG A 128 22.00 13.09 -56.00
N GLY A 129 22.53 11.87 -56.03
CA GLY A 129 23.61 11.50 -56.91
C GLY A 129 23.23 11.75 -58.38
N ASP A 130 24.13 12.47 -59.04
CA ASP A 130 24.63 12.30 -60.41
C ASP A 130 23.69 12.68 -61.59
N PRO A 131 24.26 13.08 -62.76
CA PRO A 131 25.02 12.14 -63.57
C PRO A 131 26.33 12.67 -64.19
N ALA A 132 27.28 11.76 -64.32
CA ALA A 132 28.37 11.77 -65.28
C ALA A 132 27.92 12.07 -66.74
N ARG A 133 28.83 12.74 -67.50
CA ARG A 133 29.25 12.52 -68.92
C ARG A 133 29.79 13.84 -69.50
N SER A 134 31.11 14.01 -69.68
CA SER A 134 32.03 13.46 -70.70
C SER A 134 32.00 14.22 -72.04
N ASP A 135 33.20 14.71 -72.40
CA ASP A 135 33.71 15.35 -73.62
C ASP A 135 33.47 16.86 -73.84
#